data_AF-A0AA35W4F4-F1
#
_entry.id   AF-A0AA35W4F4-F1
#
_cell.length_a   1.000
_cell.length_b   1.000
_cell.length_c   1.000
_cell.angle_alpha   90.00
_cell.angle_beta   90.00
_cell.angle_gamma   90.00
#
_symmetry.space_group_name_H-M   'P 1'
#
loop_
_entity.id
_entity.type
_entity.pdbx_description
1 polymer ?
#
loop_
_entity_poly.entity_id
_entity_poly.type
_entity_poly.pdbx_seq_one_letter_code
_entity_poly.pdbx_strand_id
1 'polypeptide(L)'
;MSSMWKQLESLHKTIDGGSQAPPTGTSLINERSLQLHCTLCREKIRMQDLEAHSKTCSSPQSSPSKTPRSRKLIAPSPGSGTSPSHRERGMGTDFLIISVTRSPPGATDLSPFKIITKTNLSQFPAMSFDVNRSQMDFQWLYDVLQDACPERIVPPLKPPISLDATISEFQRFLSRISTHKVLRSHHLFVVFLCGKSEELKSVKAKYRPSRSGDQVQYKPAVGRDTNSGPLVATKEYLTTLEQNLLGLANHLEQSVRRKTHSERTAHWFRAISESEPGDTYLKTASSDLARTCDTMETSHGDSEDTLLVHNLQSIADYVRACLVCQYLVEPLL
;
A
#
# COMPACT_ATOMS: atom_id res chain seq x y z
N MET A 1 -37.71 -15.00 -22.74
CA MET A 1 -37.77 -13.93 -21.73
C MET A 1 -38.86 -14.09 -20.67
N SER A 2 -39.99 -14.78 -20.92
CA SER A 2 -41.03 -15.03 -19.89
C SER A 2 -40.65 -16.05 -18.80
N SER A 3 -39.69 -16.96 -19.06
CA SER A 3 -39.21 -17.96 -18.10
C SER A 3 -38.36 -17.35 -16.97
N MET A 4 -37.53 -16.35 -17.28
CA MET A 4 -36.66 -15.68 -16.31
C MET A 4 -37.43 -14.84 -15.29
N TRP A 5 -38.57 -14.28 -15.70
CA TRP A 5 -39.42 -13.46 -14.82
C TRP A 5 -40.14 -14.30 -13.76
N LYS A 6 -40.55 -15.53 -14.09
CA LYS A 6 -41.17 -16.46 -13.14
C LYS A 6 -40.21 -16.99 -12.08
N GLN A 7 -38.91 -17.08 -12.39
CA GLN A 7 -37.89 -17.46 -11.41
C GLN A 7 -37.59 -16.35 -10.40
N LEU A 8 -37.70 -15.07 -10.80
CA LEU A 8 -37.52 -13.93 -9.90
C LEU A 8 -38.70 -13.73 -8.94
N GLU A 9 -39.95 -13.95 -9.39
CA GLU A 9 -41.14 -13.92 -8.50
C GLU A 9 -41.14 -15.07 -7.47
N SER A 10 -40.59 -16.23 -7.84
CA SER A 10 -40.44 -17.36 -6.92
C SER A 10 -39.38 -17.13 -5.84
N LEU A 11 -38.39 -16.26 -6.09
CA LEU A 11 -37.36 -15.92 -5.11
C LEU A 11 -37.83 -14.86 -4.11
N HIS A 12 -38.71 -13.95 -4.54
CA HIS A 12 -39.26 -12.90 -3.69
C HIS A 12 -40.25 -13.45 -2.64
N LYS A 13 -41.02 -14.50 -2.98
CA LYS A 13 -41.99 -15.12 -2.06
C LYS A 13 -41.36 -15.96 -0.94
N THR A 14 -40.06 -16.26 -1.01
CA THR A 14 -39.35 -17.06 0.00
C THR A 14 -38.72 -16.18 1.08
N ILE A 15 -38.70 -14.86 0.90
CA ILE A 15 -38.01 -13.91 1.81
C ILE A 15 -38.98 -13.30 2.86
N ASP A 16 -40.29 -13.30 2.62
CA ASP A 16 -41.28 -12.65 3.51
C ASP A 16 -41.97 -13.59 4.53
N GLY A 17 -41.48 -14.83 4.69
CA GLY A 17 -42.08 -15.84 5.56
C GLY A 17 -41.37 -16.03 6.90
N GLY A 18 -41.32 -15.01 7.77
CA GLY A 18 -40.67 -15.17 9.08
C GLY A 18 -40.80 -13.98 10.03
N SER A 19 -42.01 -13.51 10.32
CA SER A 19 -42.26 -12.51 11.37
C SER A 19 -42.80 -13.20 12.63
N GLN A 20 -41.98 -13.22 13.70
CA GLN A 20 -42.44 -13.27 15.08
C GLN A 20 -41.73 -12.14 15.84
N ALA A 21 -42.48 -11.14 16.33
CA ALA A 21 -42.07 -10.20 17.37
C ALA A 21 -42.14 -10.91 18.73
N PRO A 22 -41.32 -10.59 19.78
CA PRO A 22 -41.32 -9.29 20.50
C PRO A 22 -39.94 -8.99 21.20
N PRO A 23 -39.80 -8.22 22.31
CA PRO A 23 -40.51 -7.04 22.81
C PRO A 23 -39.59 -5.79 22.91
N THR A 24 -40.22 -4.63 23.11
CA THR A 24 -39.61 -3.40 23.62
C THR A 24 -38.85 -3.63 24.92
N GLY A 25 -37.53 -3.41 24.88
CA GLY A 25 -36.65 -3.42 26.06
C GLY A 25 -35.42 -2.58 25.80
N THR A 26 -35.30 -1.47 26.52
CA THR A 26 -34.08 -0.68 26.66
C THR A 26 -32.89 -1.57 27.00
N SER A 27 -31.92 -1.70 26.08
CA SER A 27 -30.63 -2.32 26.38
C SER A 27 -29.51 -1.48 25.80
N LEU A 28 -28.84 -0.79 26.72
CA LEU A 28 -27.41 -0.44 26.73
C LEU A 28 -26.62 -1.07 25.58
N ILE A 29 -26.18 -0.24 24.63
CA ILE A 29 -25.07 -0.58 23.75
C ILE A 29 -23.86 -0.73 24.68
N ASN A 30 -23.48 -1.98 24.92
CA ASN A 30 -22.24 -2.32 25.58
C ASN A 30 -21.11 -1.86 24.65
N GLU A 31 -20.63 -0.64 24.87
CA GLU A 31 -19.45 -0.08 24.23
C GLU A 31 -18.23 -0.97 24.56
N ARG A 32 -18.06 -2.03 23.75
CA ARG A 32 -16.76 -2.66 23.62
C ARG A 32 -15.83 -1.58 23.08
N SER A 33 -15.04 -1.01 24.00
CA SER A 33 -14.10 0.08 23.76
C SER A 33 -13.39 -0.11 22.43
N LEU A 34 -13.64 0.78 21.47
CA LEU A 34 -12.86 0.86 20.25
C LEU A 34 -11.41 1.13 20.64
N GLN A 35 -10.54 0.14 20.38
CA GLN A 35 -9.11 0.19 20.66
C GLN A 35 -8.34 0.29 19.35
N LEU A 36 -7.47 1.29 19.27
CA LEU A 36 -6.56 1.55 18.18
C LEU A 36 -5.18 0.99 18.54
N HIS A 37 -4.38 0.59 17.56
CA HIS A 37 -2.98 0.24 17.80
C HIS A 37 -2.08 1.40 17.37
N CYS A 38 -1.19 1.83 18.25
CA CYS A 38 -0.18 2.81 17.89
C CYS A 38 0.81 2.20 16.91
N THR A 39 0.96 2.75 15.71
CA THR A 39 1.94 2.25 14.74
C THR A 39 3.39 2.59 15.13
N LEU A 40 3.58 3.49 16.09
CA LEU A 40 4.89 3.93 16.57
C LEU A 40 5.44 3.06 17.71
N CYS A 41 4.62 2.69 18.70
CA CYS A 41 5.05 1.90 19.87
C CYS A 41 4.31 0.56 20.05
N ARG A 42 3.30 0.27 19.21
CA ARG A 42 2.48 -0.96 19.19
C ARG A 42 1.62 -1.22 20.43
N GLU A 43 1.40 -0.21 21.27
CA GLU A 43 0.44 -0.32 22.37
C GLU A 43 -1.01 -0.19 21.87
N LYS A 44 -1.93 -0.89 22.55
CA LYS A 44 -3.37 -0.75 22.36
C LYS A 44 -3.86 0.50 23.10
N ILE A 45 -4.35 1.46 22.36
CA ILE A 45 -4.86 2.73 22.87
C ILE A 45 -6.38 2.71 22.80
N ARG A 46 -7.06 3.02 23.90
CA ARG A 46 -8.50 3.28 23.82
C ARG A 46 -8.71 4.65 23.16
N MET A 47 -9.80 4.83 22.43
CA MET A 47 -10.05 6.08 21.70
C MET A 47 -9.93 7.34 22.59
N GLN A 48 -10.40 7.27 23.84
CA GLN A 48 -10.30 8.34 24.84
C GLN A 48 -8.86 8.69 25.29
N ASP A 49 -7.91 7.76 25.13
CA ASP A 49 -6.52 7.91 25.54
C ASP A 49 -5.60 8.30 24.37
N LEU A 50 -6.17 8.46 23.16
CA LEU A 50 -5.42 8.66 21.91
C LEU A 50 -4.59 9.95 21.93
N GLU A 51 -5.14 11.05 22.49
CA GLU A 51 -4.46 12.33 22.53
C GLU A 51 -3.32 12.36 23.55
N ALA A 52 -3.49 11.69 24.70
CA ALA A 52 -2.41 11.54 25.68
C ALA A 52 -1.29 10.66 25.11
N HIS A 53 -1.65 9.56 24.46
CA HIS A 53 -0.70 8.64 23.85
C HIS A 53 0.07 9.29 22.68
N SER A 54 -0.58 10.09 21.84
CA SER A 54 0.08 10.77 20.71
C SER A 54 1.14 11.76 21.17
N LYS A 55 0.92 12.48 22.28
CA LYS A 55 1.89 13.42 22.87
C LYS A 55 3.15 12.70 23.39
N THR A 56 2.99 11.53 23.98
CA THR A 56 4.12 10.70 24.46
C THR A 56 4.86 10.03 23.32
N CYS A 57 4.14 9.53 22.31
CA CYS A 57 4.72 8.73 21.23
C CYS A 57 5.36 9.57 20.11
N SER A 58 4.97 10.84 19.98
CA SER A 58 5.48 11.76 18.94
C SER A 58 6.66 12.64 19.40
N SER A 59 7.00 12.60 20.69
CA SER A 59 8.13 13.38 21.21
C SER A 59 9.46 12.65 20.94
N PRO A 60 10.50 13.34 20.42
CA PRO A 60 11.82 12.73 20.30
C PRO A 60 12.45 12.63 21.69
N GLN A 61 12.30 11.49 22.36
CA GLN A 61 12.99 11.31 23.64
C GLN A 61 14.47 11.04 23.43
N SER A 62 15.24 12.01 23.91
CA SER A 62 16.57 11.87 24.49
C SER A 62 16.67 10.59 25.35
N SER A 63 17.87 10.03 25.31
CA SER A 63 18.33 8.84 26.03
C SER A 63 17.88 8.76 27.50
N PRO A 64 17.60 7.54 28.02
CA PRO A 64 17.30 7.37 29.44
C PRO A 64 18.61 7.40 30.22
N SER A 65 18.80 8.42 31.06
CA SER A 65 19.82 8.38 32.11
C SER A 65 19.24 8.77 33.47
N LYS A 66 19.43 7.82 34.41
CA LYS A 66 19.60 7.95 35.86
C LYS A 66 18.37 7.89 36.80
N THR A 67 18.37 6.76 37.53
CA THR A 67 18.26 6.57 39.00
C THR A 67 16.89 6.70 39.70
N PRO A 68 16.44 5.65 40.40
CA PRO A 68 15.52 5.77 41.53
C PRO A 68 16.27 6.10 42.83
N ARG A 69 15.73 7.05 43.59
CA ARG A 69 16.21 7.46 44.93
C ARG A 69 16.00 6.34 45.98
N SER A 70 17.02 6.23 46.83
CA SER A 70 17.17 5.34 47.99
C SER A 70 16.05 5.39 49.03
N ARG A 71 15.72 4.21 49.60
CA ARG A 71 15.42 4.02 51.03
C ARG A 71 16.12 2.77 51.58
N LYS A 72 17.19 3.03 52.34
CA LYS A 72 17.69 2.43 53.58
C LYS A 72 17.40 0.94 53.91
N LEU A 73 18.49 0.15 53.83
CA LEU A 73 19.05 -0.84 54.78
C LEU A 73 18.12 -1.69 55.67
N ILE A 74 18.24 -3.02 55.55
CA ILE A 74 18.64 -3.99 56.59
C ILE A 74 19.19 -5.25 55.86
N ALA A 75 20.29 -5.82 56.35
CA ALA A 75 20.87 -7.13 56.00
C ALA A 75 21.05 -7.95 57.30
N PRO A 76 21.53 -9.22 57.33
CA PRO A 76 21.90 -10.16 56.25
C PRO A 76 21.41 -11.62 56.46
N SER A 77 21.61 -12.51 55.47
CA SER A 77 22.29 -13.85 55.60
C SER A 77 22.12 -14.77 54.36
N PRO A 78 23.02 -15.77 54.13
CA PRO A 78 23.38 -16.30 52.81
C PRO A 78 22.83 -17.70 52.51
N GLY A 79 22.68 -18.04 51.22
CA GLY A 79 22.40 -19.43 50.80
C GLY A 79 22.18 -19.61 49.30
N SER A 80 23.20 -20.18 48.63
CA SER A 80 23.18 -21.14 47.50
C SER A 80 22.01 -21.19 46.49
N GLY A 81 22.33 -21.27 45.19
CA GLY A 81 21.55 -22.08 44.25
C GLY A 81 21.42 -21.54 42.82
N THR A 82 22.26 -22.07 41.93
CA THR A 82 22.09 -22.29 40.48
C THR A 82 20.69 -22.13 39.85
N SER A 83 20.58 -21.31 38.80
CA SER A 83 20.13 -21.68 37.44
C SER A 83 19.99 -20.45 36.52
N PRO A 84 20.39 -20.53 35.23
CA PRO A 84 20.26 -19.41 34.30
C PRO A 84 18.83 -19.30 33.77
N SER A 85 18.14 -18.21 34.09
CA SER A 85 16.86 -17.89 33.48
C SER A 85 17.08 -17.54 32.00
N HIS A 86 16.72 -18.49 31.13
CA HIS A 86 16.44 -18.27 29.72
C HIS A 86 15.37 -17.18 29.63
N ARG A 87 15.78 -15.92 29.45
CA ARG A 87 14.86 -14.85 29.08
C ARG A 87 14.47 -15.10 27.63
N GLU A 88 13.36 -15.81 27.45
CA GLU A 88 12.58 -15.80 26.22
C GLU A 88 12.23 -14.35 25.89
N ARG A 89 13.06 -13.76 25.02
CA ARG A 89 12.81 -12.46 24.42
C ARG A 89 11.71 -12.71 23.41
N GLY A 90 10.50 -12.24 23.71
CA GLY A 90 9.35 -12.33 22.80
C GLY A 90 9.75 -11.94 21.38
N MET A 91 9.71 -12.93 20.49
CA MET A 91 10.02 -12.78 19.07
C MET A 91 8.97 -11.87 18.45
N GLY A 92 9.26 -10.57 18.38
CA GLY A 92 8.52 -9.67 17.52
C GLY A 92 8.71 -10.13 16.09
N THR A 93 7.62 -10.41 15.38
CA THR A 93 7.63 -10.79 13.97
C THR A 93 8.52 -9.85 13.15
N ASP A 94 9.37 -10.42 12.29
CA ASP A 94 10.22 -9.69 11.36
C ASP A 94 9.43 -8.65 10.56
N PHE A 95 9.84 -7.38 10.60
CA PHE A 95 9.18 -6.29 9.91
C PHE A 95 10.18 -5.38 9.20
N LEU A 96 9.73 -4.82 8.08
CA LEU A 96 10.42 -3.77 7.33
C LEU A 96 9.35 -2.79 6.86
N ILE A 97 9.32 -1.62 7.50
CA ILE A 97 8.38 -0.55 7.19
C ILE A 97 9.17 0.54 6.48
N ILE A 98 8.67 0.97 5.32
CA ILE A 98 9.29 1.98 4.47
C ILE A 98 8.24 3.06 4.23
N SER A 99 8.62 4.33 4.39
CA SER A 99 7.79 5.48 4.09
C SER A 99 8.54 6.43 3.15
N VAL A 100 7.89 6.82 2.06
CA VAL A 100 8.40 7.82 1.12
C VAL A 100 7.66 9.13 1.33
N THR A 101 8.39 10.22 1.57
CA THR A 101 7.83 11.56 1.73
C THR A 101 8.57 12.57 0.87
N ARG A 102 7.96 13.75 0.68
CA ARG A 102 8.65 14.89 0.06
C ARG A 102 9.82 15.34 0.93
N SER A 103 10.85 15.88 0.28
CA SER A 103 11.77 16.80 0.94
C SER A 103 11.06 18.10 1.35
N PRO A 104 11.62 18.90 2.28
CA PRO A 104 10.95 20.05 2.90
C PRO A 104 10.37 21.09 1.91
N PRO A 105 9.45 21.97 2.37
CA PRO A 105 8.77 22.95 1.53
C PRO A 105 9.77 23.88 0.81
N GLY A 106 9.63 24.01 -0.52
CA GLY A 106 10.59 24.68 -1.41
C GLY A 106 11.27 23.72 -2.41
N ALA A 107 11.02 22.42 -2.28
CA ALA A 107 11.45 21.39 -3.19
C ALA A 107 10.87 21.56 -4.61
N THR A 108 11.73 21.70 -5.61
CA THR A 108 11.39 21.57 -7.05
C THR A 108 11.15 20.09 -7.40
N ASP A 109 10.60 19.80 -8.59
CA ASP A 109 10.45 18.42 -9.11
C ASP A 109 11.76 17.62 -9.19
N LEU A 110 12.91 18.31 -9.11
CA LEU A 110 14.24 17.71 -9.09
C LEU A 110 14.73 17.36 -7.68
N SER A 111 13.95 17.69 -6.65
CA SER A 111 14.34 17.45 -5.26
C SER A 111 14.28 15.97 -4.93
N PRO A 112 15.21 15.47 -4.11
CA PRO A 112 15.18 14.07 -3.72
C PRO A 112 13.97 13.78 -2.80
N PHE A 113 13.55 12.53 -2.80
CA PHE A 113 12.53 11.98 -1.94
C PHE A 113 13.16 11.48 -0.65
N LYS A 114 12.51 11.78 0.47
CA LYS A 114 12.92 11.31 1.78
C LYS A 114 12.37 9.91 2.00
N ILE A 115 13.24 8.96 2.34
CA ILE A 115 12.89 7.58 2.62
C ILE A 115 13.20 7.29 4.07
N ILE A 116 12.16 6.98 4.84
CA ILE A 116 12.26 6.59 6.24
C ILE A 116 12.04 5.08 6.32
N THR A 117 13.03 4.37 6.83
CA THR A 117 12.97 2.91 7.00
C THR A 117 13.00 2.56 8.48
N LYS A 118 12.09 1.70 8.94
CA LYS A 118 12.08 1.10 10.29
C LYS A 118 12.06 -0.42 10.19
N THR A 119 12.92 -1.10 10.91
CA THR A 119 13.13 -2.55 10.75
C THR A 119 13.70 -3.20 12.02
N ASN A 120 13.44 -4.50 12.21
CA ASN A 120 14.14 -5.34 13.18
C ASN A 120 14.99 -6.44 12.52
N LEU A 121 15.12 -6.39 11.19
CA LEU A 121 15.84 -7.38 10.43
C LEU A 121 17.36 -7.26 10.59
N SER A 122 18.04 -8.40 10.74
CA SER A 122 19.47 -8.46 11.03
C SER A 122 20.38 -8.01 9.88
N GLN A 123 19.91 -8.00 8.63
CA GLN A 123 20.72 -7.48 7.50
C GLN A 123 20.86 -5.96 7.51
N PHE A 124 20.11 -5.25 8.37
CA PHE A 124 20.23 -3.80 8.52
C PHE A 124 21.09 -3.46 9.73
N PRO A 125 22.02 -2.49 9.62
CA PRO A 125 22.94 -2.15 10.71
C PRO A 125 22.29 -1.44 11.90
N ALA A 126 21.05 -0.96 11.75
CA ALA A 126 20.29 -0.22 12.76
C ALA A 126 18.78 -0.44 12.54
N MET A 127 17.98 -0.03 13.52
CA MET A 127 16.52 -0.21 13.48
C MET A 127 15.77 0.90 12.73
N SER A 128 16.44 2.01 12.41
CA SER A 128 15.84 3.16 11.74
C SER A 128 16.85 3.87 10.85
N PHE A 129 16.40 4.28 9.66
CA PHE A 129 17.19 5.02 8.68
C PHE A 129 16.37 6.14 8.06
N ASP A 130 17.07 7.20 7.66
CA ASP A 130 16.54 8.34 6.94
C ASP A 130 17.53 8.69 5.83
N VAL A 131 17.10 8.55 4.59
CA VAL A 131 17.95 8.79 3.41
C VAL A 131 17.19 9.57 2.34
N ASN A 132 17.92 10.35 1.55
CA ASN A 132 17.37 11.09 0.42
C ASN A 132 17.73 10.38 -0.90
N ARG A 133 16.75 10.18 -1.78
CA ARG A 133 16.90 9.50 -3.08
C ARG A 133 16.22 10.29 -4.19
N SER A 134 16.95 10.58 -5.25
CA SER A 134 16.41 11.17 -6.47
C SER A 134 15.58 10.15 -7.26
N GLN A 135 14.75 10.62 -8.19
CA GLN A 135 14.07 9.74 -9.15
C GLN A 135 15.04 8.83 -9.93
N MET A 136 16.23 9.36 -10.28
CA MET A 136 17.29 8.57 -10.94
C MET A 136 17.87 7.47 -10.03
N ASP A 137 17.79 7.62 -8.70
CA ASP A 137 18.17 6.56 -7.77
C ASP A 137 17.15 5.42 -7.79
N PHE A 138 15.85 5.72 -7.91
CA PHE A 138 14.80 4.71 -8.05
C PHE A 138 14.92 3.96 -9.38
N GLN A 139 15.14 4.69 -10.49
CA GLN A 139 15.34 4.06 -11.79
C GLN A 139 16.57 3.14 -11.76
N TRP A 140 17.69 3.60 -11.20
CA TRP A 140 18.87 2.77 -11.01
C TRP A 140 18.57 1.50 -10.20
N LEU A 141 17.82 1.61 -9.09
CA LEU A 141 17.46 0.46 -8.28
C LEU A 141 16.60 -0.55 -9.07
N TYR A 142 15.67 -0.07 -9.89
CA TYR A 142 14.89 -0.93 -10.76
C TYR A 142 15.78 -1.67 -11.76
N ASP A 143 16.61 -0.95 -12.52
CA ASP A 143 17.48 -1.52 -13.55
C ASP A 143 18.45 -2.55 -12.96
N VAL A 144 19.04 -2.21 -11.80
CA VAL A 144 20.07 -3.03 -11.15
C VAL A 144 19.50 -4.32 -10.56
N LEU A 145 18.26 -4.29 -10.04
CA LEU A 145 17.59 -5.49 -9.56
C LEU A 145 17.12 -6.36 -10.73
N GLN A 146 16.72 -5.76 -11.84
CA GLN A 146 16.28 -6.48 -13.03
C GLN A 146 17.45 -7.25 -13.66
N ASP A 147 18.63 -6.66 -13.66
CA ASP A 147 19.87 -7.26 -14.14
C ASP A 147 20.45 -8.30 -13.16
N ALA A 148 20.43 -8.02 -11.85
CA ALA A 148 20.97 -8.93 -10.83
C ALA A 148 20.06 -10.14 -10.53
N CYS A 149 18.77 -10.06 -10.84
CA CYS A 149 17.78 -11.11 -10.57
C CYS A 149 16.86 -11.34 -11.78
N PRO A 150 17.38 -11.77 -12.95
CA PRO A 150 16.62 -11.90 -14.19
C PRO A 150 15.47 -12.91 -14.10
N GLU A 151 15.56 -13.86 -13.17
CA GLU A 151 14.55 -14.88 -12.89
C GLU A 151 13.47 -14.43 -11.88
N ARG A 152 13.54 -13.19 -11.41
CA ARG A 152 12.58 -12.58 -10.50
C ARG A 152 11.85 -11.43 -11.18
N ILE A 153 10.58 -11.28 -10.84
CA ILE A 153 9.78 -10.17 -11.31
C ILE A 153 10.05 -8.97 -10.41
N VAL A 154 10.86 -8.04 -10.90
CA VAL A 154 11.02 -6.73 -10.26
C VAL A 154 9.75 -5.93 -10.50
N PRO A 155 9.10 -5.37 -9.46
CA PRO A 155 7.92 -4.56 -9.64
C PRO A 155 8.17 -3.42 -10.63
N PRO A 156 7.29 -3.19 -11.62
CA PRO A 156 7.50 -2.15 -12.61
C PRO A 156 7.50 -0.79 -11.93
N LEU A 157 8.38 0.09 -12.40
CA LEU A 157 8.45 1.48 -11.97
C LEU A 157 7.80 2.35 -13.05
N LYS A 158 6.65 2.96 -12.76
CA LYS A 158 5.95 3.80 -13.74
C LYS A 158 6.61 5.18 -13.90
N PRO A 159 6.54 5.77 -15.11
CA PRO A 159 6.91 7.16 -15.30
C PRO A 159 5.94 8.07 -14.51
N PRO A 160 6.47 9.15 -13.90
CA PRO A 160 5.65 10.04 -13.09
C PRO A 160 4.74 10.92 -13.94
N ILE A 161 3.52 11.16 -13.46
CA ILE A 161 2.53 12.09 -14.07
C ILE A 161 2.28 13.35 -13.22
N SER A 162 2.63 13.29 -11.93
CA SER A 162 2.59 14.40 -10.98
C SER A 162 3.45 14.03 -9.76
N LEU A 163 3.87 15.00 -8.95
CA LEU A 163 4.73 14.74 -7.79
C LEU A 163 4.07 13.81 -6.75
N ASP A 164 2.77 13.94 -6.50
CA ASP A 164 2.04 13.07 -5.55
C ASP A 164 1.83 11.66 -6.11
N ALA A 165 1.62 11.54 -7.42
CA ALA A 165 1.61 10.24 -8.09
C ALA A 165 2.99 9.56 -7.99
N THR A 166 4.09 10.33 -8.14
CA THR A 166 5.46 9.82 -7.99
C THR A 166 5.71 9.25 -6.60
N ILE A 167 5.33 9.97 -5.54
CA ILE A 167 5.51 9.50 -4.15
C ILE A 167 4.74 8.20 -3.93
N SER A 168 3.48 8.18 -4.37
CA SER A 168 2.62 7.01 -4.24
C SER A 168 3.19 5.81 -5.00
N GLU A 169 3.76 6.05 -6.17
CA GLU A 169 4.40 5.00 -6.97
C GLU A 169 5.70 4.49 -6.34
N PHE A 170 6.56 5.37 -5.84
CA PHE A 170 7.78 4.99 -5.12
C PHE A 170 7.47 4.22 -3.84
N GLN A 171 6.47 4.66 -3.07
CA GLN A 171 5.97 3.93 -1.92
C GLN A 171 5.50 2.53 -2.30
N ARG A 172 4.73 2.40 -3.37
CA ARG A 172 4.23 1.12 -3.89
C ARG A 172 5.36 0.21 -4.35
N PHE A 173 6.31 0.74 -5.12
CA PHE A 173 7.49 0.03 -5.62
C PHE A 173 8.32 -0.56 -4.48
N LEU A 174 8.71 0.26 -3.49
CA LEU A 174 9.50 -0.20 -2.35
C LEU A 174 8.72 -1.19 -1.47
N SER A 175 7.41 -0.99 -1.30
CA SER A 175 6.56 -1.91 -0.54
C SER A 175 6.46 -3.28 -1.21
N ARG A 176 6.38 -3.34 -2.55
CA ARG A 176 6.38 -4.61 -3.27
C ARG A 176 7.72 -5.33 -3.14
N ILE A 177 8.84 -4.61 -3.29
CA ILE A 177 10.18 -5.19 -3.08
C ILE A 177 10.34 -5.72 -1.65
N SER A 178 9.89 -4.98 -0.63
CA SER A 178 10.06 -5.36 0.78
C SER A 178 9.25 -6.61 1.18
N THR A 179 8.20 -6.94 0.44
CA THR A 179 7.42 -8.19 0.61
C THR A 179 8.02 -9.38 -0.12
N HIS A 180 8.89 -9.14 -1.12
CA HIS A 180 9.49 -10.20 -1.92
C HIS A 180 10.70 -10.82 -1.20
N LYS A 181 10.67 -12.14 -0.95
CA LYS A 181 11.70 -12.85 -0.16
C LYS A 181 13.14 -12.59 -0.64
N VAL A 182 13.40 -12.72 -1.94
CA VAL A 182 14.74 -12.55 -2.53
C VAL A 182 15.13 -11.07 -2.65
N LEU A 183 14.31 -10.25 -3.34
CA LEU A 183 14.60 -8.83 -3.57
C LEU A 183 14.76 -8.03 -2.27
N ARG A 184 13.96 -8.32 -1.22
CA ARG A 184 14.07 -7.69 0.11
C ARG A 184 15.44 -7.88 0.76
N SER A 185 16.07 -9.03 0.55
CA SER A 185 17.39 -9.34 1.10
C SER A 185 18.54 -8.92 0.19
N HIS A 186 18.25 -8.41 -1.02
CA HIS A 186 19.29 -8.07 -1.98
C HIS A 186 20.16 -6.91 -1.46
N HIS A 187 21.48 -7.05 -1.54
CA HIS A 187 22.39 -6.07 -0.92
C HIS A 187 22.23 -4.67 -1.50
N LEU A 188 21.94 -4.53 -2.80
CA LEU A 188 21.71 -3.23 -3.45
C LEU A 188 20.46 -2.54 -2.95
N PHE A 189 19.41 -3.31 -2.62
CA PHE A 189 18.20 -2.79 -2.01
C PHE A 189 18.46 -2.33 -0.57
N VAL A 190 19.25 -3.09 0.20
CA VAL A 190 19.66 -2.70 1.56
C VAL A 190 20.47 -1.39 1.51
N VAL A 191 21.50 -1.30 0.67
CA VAL A 191 22.29 -0.06 0.49
C VAL A 191 21.40 1.11 0.04
N PHE A 192 20.44 0.86 -0.85
CA PHE A 192 19.48 1.89 -1.26
C PHE A 192 18.67 2.44 -0.07
N LEU A 193 18.27 1.61 0.89
CA LEU A 193 17.46 2.04 2.04
C LEU A 193 18.26 2.64 3.19
N CYS A 194 19.50 2.18 3.44
CA CYS A 194 20.27 2.60 4.61
C CYS A 194 21.59 3.33 4.30
N GLY A 195 22.11 3.20 3.07
CA GLY A 195 23.40 3.74 2.70
C GLY A 195 23.41 5.27 2.60
N LYS A 196 24.52 5.90 2.94
CA LYS A 196 24.69 7.35 2.72
C LYS A 196 24.78 7.66 1.22
N SER A 197 24.55 8.91 0.82
CA SER A 197 24.61 9.31 -0.59
C SER A 197 25.94 8.97 -1.27
N GLU A 198 27.07 9.12 -0.56
CA GLU A 198 28.39 8.77 -1.09
C GLU A 198 28.62 7.26 -1.23
N GLU A 199 28.02 6.46 -0.35
CA GLU A 199 28.05 5.01 -0.44
C GLU A 199 27.25 4.53 -1.64
N LEU A 200 26.04 5.06 -1.84
CA LEU A 200 25.21 4.76 -3.00
C LEU A 200 25.92 5.14 -4.30
N LYS A 201 26.52 6.33 -4.38
CA LYS A 201 27.33 6.76 -5.54
C LYS A 201 28.49 5.81 -5.80
N SER A 202 29.20 5.40 -4.75
CA SER A 202 30.31 4.46 -4.86
C SER A 202 29.87 3.09 -5.37
N VAL A 203 28.73 2.59 -4.88
CA VAL A 203 28.14 1.32 -5.35
C VAL A 203 27.68 1.44 -6.81
N LYS A 204 27.01 2.54 -7.18
CA LYS A 204 26.64 2.85 -8.57
C LYS A 204 27.84 2.85 -9.51
N ALA A 205 28.93 3.52 -9.12
CA ALA A 205 30.14 3.61 -9.94
C ALA A 205 30.87 2.27 -10.10
N LYS A 206 30.80 1.41 -9.07
CA LYS A 206 31.39 0.07 -9.10
C LYS A 206 30.50 -0.97 -9.79
N TYR A 207 29.20 -0.70 -9.88
CA TYR A 207 28.26 -1.62 -10.50
C TYR A 207 28.63 -1.84 -11.96
N ARG A 208 28.85 -3.09 -12.32
CA ARG A 208 29.02 -3.52 -13.70
C ARG A 208 27.81 -4.39 -14.01
N PRO A 209 27.00 -4.01 -15.00
CA PRO A 209 25.91 -4.86 -15.46
C PRO A 209 26.47 -6.24 -15.79
N SER A 210 25.76 -7.27 -15.37
CA SER A 210 26.13 -8.64 -15.70
C SER A 210 26.03 -8.78 -17.22
N ARG A 211 27.18 -8.78 -17.91
CA ARG A 211 27.23 -9.06 -19.37
C ARG A 211 26.97 -10.53 -19.69
N SER A 212 26.58 -11.33 -18.71
CA SER A 212 26.32 -12.73 -18.85
C SER A 212 24.97 -12.93 -19.53
N GLY A 213 25.04 -13.13 -20.85
CA GLY A 213 24.25 -14.17 -21.52
C GLY A 213 24.61 -15.58 -21.02
N ASP A 214 24.89 -15.74 -19.72
CA ASP A 214 24.80 -17.03 -19.06
C ASP A 214 23.31 -17.26 -18.89
N GLN A 215 22.68 -17.77 -19.96
CA GLN A 215 21.39 -18.38 -19.85
C GLN A 215 21.47 -19.34 -18.66
N VAL A 216 20.70 -19.06 -17.60
CA VAL A 216 20.45 -20.07 -16.57
C VAL A 216 19.81 -21.20 -17.35
N GLN A 217 20.59 -22.26 -17.59
CA GLN A 217 20.17 -23.38 -18.42
C GLN A 217 19.07 -24.10 -17.67
N TYR A 218 17.83 -23.68 -17.91
CA TYR A 218 16.66 -24.39 -17.47
C TYR A 218 16.69 -25.72 -18.21
N LYS A 219 17.00 -26.81 -17.50
CA LYS A 219 16.76 -28.16 -18.02
C LYS A 219 15.25 -28.37 -17.94
N PRO A 220 14.48 -28.28 -19.05
CA PRO A 220 13.12 -28.79 -19.02
C PRO A 220 13.19 -30.25 -18.55
N ALA A 221 12.27 -30.63 -17.66
CA ALA A 221 12.10 -32.03 -17.31
C ALA A 221 11.85 -32.78 -18.62
N VAL A 222 12.78 -33.68 -18.98
CA VAL A 222 12.76 -34.43 -20.23
C VAL A 222 11.39 -35.08 -20.41
N GLY A 223 10.73 -34.84 -21.55
CA GLY A 223 9.57 -35.61 -22.00
C GLY A 223 8.17 -35.00 -21.82
N ARG A 224 8.01 -33.67 -21.72
CA ARG A 224 6.69 -33.04 -21.87
C ARG A 224 6.60 -32.23 -23.16
N ASP A 225 5.46 -32.36 -23.80
CA ASP A 225 5.02 -31.60 -24.96
C ASP A 225 5.25 -30.10 -24.77
N THR A 226 5.84 -29.46 -25.77
CA THR A 226 6.10 -28.00 -25.75
C THR A 226 4.82 -27.16 -25.67
N ASN A 227 3.67 -27.79 -25.92
CA ASN A 227 2.34 -27.18 -25.91
C ASN A 227 1.51 -27.52 -24.66
N SER A 228 2.02 -28.32 -23.72
CA SER A 228 1.33 -28.55 -22.45
C SER A 228 2.29 -28.60 -21.27
N GLY A 229 1.91 -27.91 -20.20
CA GLY A 229 2.71 -27.89 -18.99
C GLY A 229 2.42 -26.68 -18.11
N PRO A 230 2.94 -26.68 -16.86
CA PRO A 230 2.67 -25.62 -15.90
C PRO A 230 3.04 -24.23 -16.37
N LEU A 231 4.10 -24.08 -17.19
CA LEU A 231 4.52 -22.78 -17.72
C LEU A 231 3.55 -22.25 -18.79
N VAL A 232 3.10 -23.11 -19.71
CA VAL A 232 2.10 -22.75 -20.74
C VAL A 232 0.78 -22.37 -20.07
N ALA A 233 0.29 -23.20 -19.14
CA ALA A 233 -0.92 -22.91 -18.37
C ALA A 233 -0.79 -21.62 -17.54
N THR A 234 0.38 -21.36 -16.95
CA THR A 234 0.64 -20.11 -16.21
C THR A 234 0.63 -18.91 -17.13
N LYS A 235 1.25 -19.01 -18.33
CA LYS A 235 1.25 -17.94 -19.33
C LYS A 235 -0.17 -17.61 -19.79
N GLU A 236 -0.96 -18.63 -20.16
CA GLU A 236 -2.36 -18.48 -20.54
C GLU A 236 -3.18 -17.82 -19.42
N TYR A 237 -3.04 -18.30 -18.18
CA TYR A 237 -3.67 -17.70 -17.02
C TYR A 237 -3.31 -16.22 -16.85
N LEU A 238 -2.02 -15.88 -16.91
CA LEU A 238 -1.54 -14.50 -16.76
C LEU A 238 -2.03 -13.60 -17.89
N THR A 239 -2.10 -14.10 -19.13
CA THR A 239 -2.66 -13.37 -20.27
C THR A 239 -4.15 -13.09 -20.07
N THR A 240 -4.94 -14.08 -19.67
CA THR A 240 -6.37 -13.87 -19.36
C THR A 240 -6.55 -12.92 -18.17
N LEU A 241 -5.72 -13.04 -17.14
CA LEU A 241 -5.76 -12.14 -15.99
C LEU A 241 -5.45 -10.70 -16.39
N GLU A 242 -4.43 -10.47 -17.20
CA GLU A 242 -4.10 -9.14 -17.72
C GLU A 242 -5.29 -8.54 -18.49
N GLN A 243 -5.87 -9.31 -19.41
CA GLN A 243 -7.02 -8.88 -20.21
C GLN A 243 -8.21 -8.51 -19.32
N ASN A 244 -8.52 -9.32 -18.31
CA ASN A 244 -9.61 -9.05 -17.37
C ASN A 244 -9.34 -7.81 -16.52
N LEU A 245 -8.11 -7.62 -16.03
CA LEU A 245 -7.72 -6.45 -15.25
C LEU A 245 -7.81 -5.16 -16.07
N LEU A 246 -7.31 -5.18 -17.32
CA LEU A 246 -7.41 -4.03 -18.23
C LEU A 246 -8.85 -3.76 -18.63
N GLY A 247 -9.64 -4.81 -18.90
CA GLY A 247 -11.07 -4.68 -19.20
C GLY A 247 -11.84 -4.03 -18.04
N LEU A 248 -11.57 -4.46 -16.80
CA LEU A 248 -12.16 -3.87 -15.59
C LEU A 248 -11.69 -2.43 -15.39
N ALA A 249 -10.39 -2.15 -15.51
CA ALA A 249 -9.85 -0.80 -15.37
C ALA A 249 -10.49 0.17 -16.39
N ASN A 250 -10.59 -0.25 -17.66
CA ASN A 250 -11.24 0.52 -18.72
C ASN A 250 -12.73 0.73 -18.44
N HIS A 251 -13.44 -0.30 -17.98
CA HIS A 251 -14.86 -0.19 -17.64
C HIS A 251 -15.09 0.82 -16.51
N LEU A 252 -14.27 0.75 -15.46
CA LEU A 252 -14.34 1.69 -14.33
C LEU A 252 -13.94 3.10 -14.75
N GLU A 253 -12.89 3.26 -15.55
CA GLU A 253 -12.48 4.57 -16.07
C GLU A 253 -13.61 5.20 -16.91
N GLN A 254 -14.26 4.42 -17.78
CA GLN A 254 -15.43 4.88 -18.53
C GLN A 254 -16.63 5.16 -17.63
N SER A 255 -16.80 4.41 -16.54
CA SER A 255 -17.84 4.67 -15.54
C SER A 255 -17.60 6.00 -14.83
N VAL A 256 -16.35 6.28 -14.42
CA VAL A 256 -15.96 7.58 -13.83
C VAL A 256 -16.20 8.71 -14.82
N ARG A 257 -15.74 8.56 -16.07
CA ARG A 257 -15.98 9.58 -17.13
C ARG A 257 -17.46 9.82 -17.39
N ARG A 258 -18.30 8.76 -17.35
CA ARG A 258 -19.76 8.92 -17.49
C ARG A 258 -20.38 9.63 -16.29
N LYS A 259 -19.95 9.34 -15.06
CA LYS A 259 -20.38 10.09 -13.87
C LYS A 259 -20.02 11.57 -13.98
N THR A 260 -18.84 11.91 -14.51
CA THR A 260 -18.43 13.31 -14.71
C THR A 260 -19.23 14.03 -15.80
N HIS A 261 -19.76 13.31 -16.79
CA HIS A 261 -20.55 13.87 -17.90
C HIS A 261 -22.07 13.82 -17.67
N SER A 262 -22.56 13.08 -16.69
CA SER A 262 -23.95 13.17 -16.27
C SER A 262 -24.21 14.58 -15.73
N GLU A 263 -25.32 15.20 -16.14
CA GLU A 263 -25.73 16.49 -15.57
C GLU A 263 -25.84 16.34 -14.06
N ARG A 264 -24.90 16.97 -13.36
CA ARG A 264 -24.81 16.97 -11.91
C ARG A 264 -26.07 17.58 -11.32
N THR A 265 -26.52 17.11 -10.16
CA THR A 265 -27.71 17.67 -9.51
C THR A 265 -27.49 19.16 -9.20
N ALA A 266 -26.24 19.53 -8.91
CA ALA A 266 -25.80 20.90 -8.74
C ALA A 266 -26.08 21.81 -9.96
N HIS A 267 -26.00 21.27 -11.18
CA HIS A 267 -26.30 22.02 -12.41
C HIS A 267 -27.74 22.52 -12.42
N TRP A 268 -28.70 21.65 -12.07
CA TRP A 268 -30.11 22.01 -12.06
C TRP A 268 -30.45 23.03 -10.98
N PHE A 269 -29.92 22.89 -9.76
CA PHE A 269 -30.10 23.89 -8.71
C PHE A 269 -29.47 25.25 -9.05
N ARG A 270 -28.34 25.24 -9.77
CA ARG A 270 -27.72 26.47 -10.28
C ARG A 270 -28.58 27.13 -11.35
N ALA A 271 -29.11 26.38 -12.30
CA ALA A 271 -30.02 26.90 -13.32
C ALA A 271 -31.30 27.51 -12.70
N ILE A 272 -31.88 26.86 -11.68
CA ILE A 272 -33.01 27.41 -10.91
C ILE A 272 -32.60 28.74 -10.26
N SER A 273 -31.46 28.78 -9.57
CA SER A 273 -30.94 30.00 -8.93
C SER A 273 -30.72 31.14 -9.93
N GLU A 274 -30.20 30.85 -11.12
CA GLU A 274 -29.86 31.86 -12.14
C GLU A 274 -31.12 32.40 -12.85
N SER A 275 -32.19 31.62 -12.89
CA SER A 275 -33.48 32.03 -13.47
C SER A 275 -34.32 32.96 -12.57
N GLU A 276 -33.97 33.07 -11.28
CA GLU A 276 -34.71 33.86 -10.30
C GLU A 276 -34.41 35.37 -10.42
N PRO A 277 -35.45 36.24 -10.49
CA PRO A 277 -35.26 37.69 -10.62
C PRO A 277 -34.87 38.36 -9.29
N GLY A 278 -33.78 39.13 -9.28
CA GLY A 278 -33.31 39.83 -8.08
C GLY A 278 -32.68 38.88 -7.05
N ASP A 279 -32.63 39.28 -5.77
CA ASP A 279 -32.09 38.48 -4.67
C ASP A 279 -33.21 37.88 -3.82
N THR A 280 -33.91 36.91 -4.41
CA THR A 280 -34.98 36.18 -3.74
C THR A 280 -34.40 35.14 -2.78
N TYR A 281 -35.20 34.75 -1.78
CA TYR A 281 -34.86 33.61 -0.93
C TYR A 281 -34.63 32.32 -1.73
N LEU A 282 -35.42 32.09 -2.78
CA LEU A 282 -35.31 30.90 -3.64
C LEU A 282 -33.99 30.88 -4.42
N LYS A 283 -33.51 32.03 -4.86
CA LYS A 283 -32.17 32.18 -5.44
C LYS A 283 -31.08 31.80 -4.44
N THR A 284 -31.10 32.35 -3.24
CA THR A 284 -30.12 32.03 -2.19
C THR A 284 -30.14 30.55 -1.83
N ALA A 285 -31.32 29.99 -1.56
CA ALA A 285 -31.49 28.58 -1.20
C ALA A 285 -31.06 27.63 -2.32
N SER A 286 -31.41 27.92 -3.58
CA SER A 286 -31.00 27.09 -4.72
C SER A 286 -29.50 27.19 -4.99
N SER A 287 -28.89 28.36 -4.78
CA SER A 287 -27.43 28.52 -4.86
C SER A 287 -26.69 27.73 -3.77
N ASP A 288 -27.20 27.73 -2.54
CA ASP A 288 -26.63 26.97 -1.42
C ASP A 288 -26.79 25.45 -1.62
N LEU A 289 -27.93 25.00 -2.13
CA LEU A 289 -28.14 23.61 -2.51
C LEU A 289 -27.21 23.20 -3.66
N ALA A 290 -27.02 24.05 -4.67
CA ALA A 290 -26.07 23.80 -5.75
C ALA A 290 -24.65 23.60 -5.20
N ARG A 291 -24.18 24.49 -4.30
CA ARG A 291 -22.87 24.36 -3.65
C ARG A 291 -22.75 23.08 -2.81
N THR A 292 -23.80 22.73 -2.07
CA THR A 292 -23.83 21.54 -1.24
C THR A 292 -23.76 20.27 -2.10
N CYS A 293 -24.58 20.19 -3.14
CA CYS A 293 -24.57 19.09 -4.10
C CYS A 293 -23.21 18.97 -4.80
N ASP A 294 -22.61 20.08 -5.25
CA ASP A 294 -21.29 20.06 -5.90
C ASP A 294 -20.22 19.54 -4.94
N THR A 295 -20.26 19.95 -3.68
CA THR A 295 -19.35 19.47 -2.63
C THR A 295 -19.53 17.97 -2.37
N MET A 296 -20.77 17.49 -2.29
CA MET A 296 -21.07 16.06 -2.08
C MET A 296 -20.65 15.19 -3.28
N GLU A 297 -20.94 15.65 -4.49
CA GLU A 297 -20.64 14.93 -5.73
C GLU A 297 -19.12 14.91 -6.02
N THR A 298 -18.37 15.94 -5.59
CA THR A 298 -16.90 15.99 -5.72
C THR A 298 -16.15 15.28 -4.59
N SER A 299 -16.71 15.21 -3.38
CA SER A 299 -16.03 14.61 -2.23
C SER A 299 -16.14 13.09 -2.14
N HIS A 300 -17.20 12.49 -2.68
CA HIS A 300 -17.53 11.07 -2.39
C HIS A 300 -17.27 10.05 -3.49
N GLY A 301 -16.99 10.43 -4.75
CA GLY A 301 -16.95 9.48 -5.86
C GLY A 301 -15.67 9.46 -6.69
N ASP A 302 -15.19 10.64 -7.10
CA ASP A 302 -14.20 10.72 -8.17
C ASP A 302 -12.79 10.29 -7.70
N SER A 303 -12.44 10.50 -6.42
CA SER A 303 -11.11 10.20 -5.89
C SER A 303 -10.88 8.69 -5.64
N GLU A 304 -11.85 8.00 -5.05
CA GLU A 304 -11.72 6.57 -4.73
C GLU A 304 -11.78 5.70 -5.98
N ASP A 305 -12.69 6.00 -6.91
CA ASP A 305 -12.81 5.27 -8.17
C ASP A 305 -11.54 5.46 -9.04
N THR A 306 -10.98 6.68 -9.08
CA THR A 306 -9.72 6.95 -9.79
C THR A 306 -8.55 6.21 -9.15
N LEU A 307 -8.47 6.16 -7.82
CA LEU A 307 -7.46 5.40 -7.10
C LEU A 307 -7.58 3.90 -7.38
N LEU A 308 -8.81 3.37 -7.44
CA LEU A 308 -9.07 1.98 -7.79
C LEU A 308 -8.60 1.65 -9.21
N VAL A 309 -8.93 2.49 -10.21
CA VAL A 309 -8.43 2.36 -11.58
C VAL A 309 -6.90 2.34 -11.62
N HIS A 310 -6.25 3.27 -10.92
CA HIS A 310 -4.79 3.32 -10.84
C HIS A 310 -4.19 2.04 -10.21
N ASN A 311 -4.79 1.53 -9.14
CA ASN A 311 -4.36 0.29 -8.49
C ASN A 311 -4.53 -0.92 -9.39
N LEU A 312 -5.65 -1.04 -10.11
CA LEU A 312 -5.88 -2.10 -11.09
C LEU A 312 -4.86 -2.06 -12.21
N GLN A 313 -4.60 -0.87 -12.77
CA GLN A 313 -3.57 -0.69 -13.79
C GLN A 313 -2.19 -1.10 -13.26
N SER A 314 -1.85 -0.73 -12.02
CA SER A 314 -0.58 -1.12 -11.39
C SER A 314 -0.45 -2.62 -11.15
N ILE A 315 -1.55 -3.36 -10.97
CA ILE A 315 -1.54 -4.83 -10.88
C ILE A 315 -1.38 -5.42 -12.29
N ALA A 316 -2.12 -4.90 -13.28
CA ALA A 316 -2.00 -5.32 -14.67
C ALA A 316 -0.55 -5.16 -15.18
N ASP A 317 0.11 -4.05 -14.87
CA ASP A 317 1.50 -3.83 -15.28
C ASP A 317 2.46 -4.81 -14.58
N TYR A 318 2.18 -5.20 -13.33
CA TYR A 318 2.95 -6.26 -12.65
C TYR A 318 2.75 -7.62 -13.33
N VAL A 319 1.50 -7.97 -13.69
CA VAL A 319 1.18 -9.20 -14.45
C VAL A 319 1.87 -9.20 -15.81
N ARG A 320 1.88 -8.05 -16.51
CA ARG A 320 2.61 -7.90 -17.77
C ARG A 320 4.11 -8.09 -17.59
N ALA A 321 4.70 -7.56 -16.51
CA ALA A 321 6.12 -7.81 -16.21
C ALA A 321 6.42 -9.31 -16.03
N CYS A 322 5.48 -10.10 -15.49
CA CYS A 322 5.59 -11.56 -15.47
C CYS A 322 5.66 -12.14 -16.88
N LEU A 323 4.77 -11.71 -17.79
CA LEU A 323 4.70 -12.23 -19.16
C LEU A 323 5.95 -11.93 -20.00
N VAL A 324 6.67 -10.85 -19.68
CA VAL A 324 7.92 -10.45 -20.35
C VAL A 324 9.16 -11.03 -19.67
N CYS A 325 9.01 -11.64 -18.48
CA CYS A 325 10.11 -12.29 -17.78
C CYS A 325 10.63 -13.46 -18.63
N GLN A 326 11.95 -13.47 -18.89
CA GLN A 326 12.62 -14.34 -19.87
C GLN A 326 12.28 -15.84 -19.71
N TYR A 327 11.94 -16.29 -18.50
CA TYR A 327 11.62 -17.69 -18.19
C TYR A 327 10.17 -18.11 -18.48
N LEU A 328 9.29 -17.17 -18.83
CA LEU A 328 7.93 -17.45 -19.33
C LEU A 328 7.82 -17.26 -20.86
N VAL A 329 8.89 -16.80 -21.52
CA VAL A 329 8.87 -16.40 -22.93
C VAL A 329 9.32 -17.52 -23.87
N GLU A 330 10.22 -18.43 -23.47
CA GLU A 330 10.69 -19.52 -24.37
C GLU A 330 10.62 -20.93 -23.76
N PRO A 331 9.93 -21.89 -24.42
CA PRO A 331 10.44 -23.24 -24.49
C PRO A 331 11.65 -23.23 -25.44
N LEU A 332 12.84 -23.52 -24.91
CA LEU A 332 14.05 -23.72 -25.72
C LEU A 332 13.73 -24.65 -26.90
N LEU A 333 13.82 -24.12 -28.12
CA LEU A 333 13.76 -24.86 -29.38
C LEU A 333 14.93 -25.83 -29.50
#